data_AF-A0A1H7NSS5-F1
#
_entry.id   AF-A0A1H7NSS5-F1
#
_cell.length_a   1.000
_cell.length_b   1.000
_cell.length_c   1.000
_cell.angle_alpha   90.00
_cell.angle_beta   90.00
_cell.angle_gamma   90.00
#
_symmetry.space_group_name_H-M   'P 1'
#
loop_
_entity.id
_entity.type
_entity.pdbx_description
1 polymer ?
#
loop_
_entity_poly.entity_id
_entity_poly.type
_entity_poly.pdbx_seq_one_letter_code
_entity_poly.pdbx_strand_id
1 'polypeptide(L)'
;MNNKTFRQTFLKLLALVTVCFAGFGFTAKMGLDSYEIYLNNTLILKQFVNQPLNLRKLQLDKAKESDQLRIYYTHCTNKGVGTGRRIVINDQQGHALKTWEFADVNHADGGMVITVKALRELEKRYANRQLSLHYLTDEHPQGELLARVALE
;
A
#
# COMPACT_ATOMS: atom_id res chain seq x y z
N MET A 1 46.36 -38.31 -13.56
CA MET A 1 45.24 -38.49 -12.60
C MET A 1 44.18 -39.35 -13.27
N ASN A 2 43.76 -40.48 -12.68
CA ASN A 2 42.96 -41.49 -13.37
C ASN A 2 41.57 -40.96 -13.80
N ASN A 3 41.17 -41.24 -15.03
CA ASN A 3 39.99 -40.67 -15.70
C ASN A 3 38.69 -41.08 -14.96
N LYS A 4 38.71 -42.24 -14.30
CA LYS A 4 37.61 -42.79 -13.51
C LYS A 4 37.39 -42.04 -12.19
N THR A 5 38.46 -41.73 -11.45
CA THR A 5 38.35 -40.97 -10.19
C THR A 5 37.98 -39.51 -10.44
N PHE A 6 38.46 -38.92 -11.55
CA PHE A 6 38.06 -37.57 -11.95
C PHE A 6 36.57 -37.47 -12.30
N ARG A 7 36.01 -38.42 -13.09
CA ARG A 7 34.57 -38.47 -13.37
C ARG A 7 33.72 -38.66 -12.11
N GLN A 8 34.20 -39.47 -11.17
CA GLN A 8 33.46 -39.77 -9.94
C GLN A 8 33.42 -38.58 -8.99
N THR A 9 34.52 -37.85 -8.84
CA THR A 9 34.57 -36.60 -8.08
C THR A 9 33.73 -35.51 -8.74
N PHE A 10 33.76 -35.41 -10.08
CA PHE A 10 32.95 -34.45 -10.83
C PHE A 10 31.44 -34.71 -10.69
N LEU A 11 31.01 -35.98 -10.77
CA LEU A 11 29.61 -36.36 -10.55
C LEU A 11 29.12 -36.05 -9.14
N LYS A 12 29.96 -36.24 -8.12
CA LYS A 12 29.63 -35.89 -6.72
C LYS A 12 29.48 -34.38 -6.53
N LEU A 13 30.37 -33.59 -7.14
CA LEU A 13 30.28 -32.13 -7.14
C LEU A 13 29.01 -31.64 -7.84
N LEU A 14 28.67 -32.20 -9.00
CA LEU A 14 27.47 -31.84 -9.74
C LEU A 14 26.19 -32.17 -8.96
N ALA A 15 26.15 -33.33 -8.29
CA ALA A 15 25.04 -33.71 -7.42
C ALA A 15 24.89 -32.75 -6.24
N LEU A 16 26.00 -32.35 -5.60
CA LEU A 16 25.99 -31.38 -4.50
C LEU A 16 25.46 -30.01 -4.94
N VAL A 17 25.91 -29.51 -6.09
CA VAL A 17 25.44 -28.23 -6.66
C VAL A 17 23.94 -28.28 -6.97
N THR A 18 23.45 -29.40 -7.50
CA THR A 18 22.04 -29.58 -7.83
C THR A 18 21.16 -29.59 -6.58
N VAL A 19 21.61 -30.23 -5.50
CA VAL A 19 20.92 -30.22 -4.19
C VAL A 19 20.89 -28.82 -3.59
N CYS A 20 22.00 -28.07 -3.65
CA CYS A 20 22.03 -26.69 -3.17
C CYS A 20 21.07 -25.78 -3.97
N PHE A 21 21.06 -25.89 -5.31
CA PHE A 21 20.14 -25.09 -6.14
C PHE A 21 18.67 -25.42 -5.88
N ALA A 22 18.33 -26.70 -5.67
CA ALA A 22 16.97 -27.11 -5.34
C ALA A 22 16.52 -26.63 -3.95
N GLY A 23 17.44 -26.55 -2.97
CA GLY A 23 17.13 -26.11 -1.61
C GLY A 23 17.01 -24.60 -1.43
N PHE A 24 17.78 -23.80 -2.18
CA PHE A 24 17.80 -22.34 -2.06
C PHE A 24 17.00 -21.59 -3.15
N GLY A 25 16.42 -22.30 -4.12
CA GLY A 25 15.66 -21.70 -5.23
C GLY A 25 14.29 -21.12 -4.83
N PHE A 26 13.79 -21.45 -3.64
CA PHE A 26 12.49 -20.96 -3.16
C PHE A 26 12.69 -19.77 -2.24
N THR A 27 12.64 -18.56 -2.80
CA THR A 27 12.43 -17.37 -1.97
C THR A 27 10.96 -17.37 -1.55
N ALA A 28 10.69 -17.34 -0.24
CA ALA A 28 9.33 -17.09 0.23
C ALA A 28 8.93 -15.71 -0.31
N LYS A 29 7.85 -15.65 -1.11
CA LYS A 29 7.22 -14.37 -1.45
C LYS A 29 6.62 -13.83 -0.16
N MET A 30 7.43 -13.12 0.62
CA MET A 30 6.86 -12.22 1.63
C MET A 30 5.92 -11.29 0.87
N GLY A 31 4.65 -11.29 1.27
CA GLY A 31 3.70 -10.32 0.75
C GLY A 31 4.21 -8.89 0.98
N LEU A 32 3.54 -7.92 0.39
CA LEU A 32 3.92 -6.53 0.56
C LEU A 32 2.70 -5.75 0.99
N ASP A 33 2.95 -4.69 1.74
CA ASP A 33 1.89 -3.76 2.11
C ASP A 33 1.23 -3.24 0.84
N SER A 34 -0.10 -3.16 0.89
CA SER A 34 -0.91 -2.74 -0.25
C SER A 34 -2.12 -1.99 0.22
N TYR A 35 -2.66 -1.17 -0.66
CA TYR A 35 -3.89 -0.46 -0.39
C TYR A 35 -4.81 -0.46 -1.59
N GLU A 36 -6.10 -0.33 -1.28
CA GLU A 36 -7.19 -0.23 -2.24
C GLU A 36 -8.07 0.95 -1.87
N ILE A 37 -8.44 1.74 -2.88
CA ILE A 37 -9.37 2.85 -2.72
C ILE A 37 -10.56 2.60 -3.62
N TYR A 38 -11.75 2.60 -3.01
CA TYR A 38 -13.02 2.44 -3.68
C TYR A 38 -13.80 3.76 -3.64
N LEU A 39 -14.45 4.11 -4.75
CA LEU A 39 -15.52 5.10 -4.79
C LEU A 39 -16.84 4.33 -4.72
N ASN A 40 -17.55 4.47 -3.60
CA ASN A 40 -18.66 3.62 -3.20
C ASN A 40 -18.24 2.14 -3.20
N ASN A 41 -18.64 1.39 -4.23
CA ASN A 41 -18.32 -0.04 -4.41
C ASN A 41 -17.38 -0.30 -5.59
N THR A 42 -16.91 0.75 -6.27
CA THR A 42 -16.05 0.63 -7.45
C THR A 42 -14.59 0.87 -7.07
N LEU A 43 -13.71 -0.09 -7.35
CA LEU A 43 -12.27 0.05 -7.15
C LEU A 43 -11.70 1.10 -8.13
N ILE A 44 -11.11 2.17 -7.61
CA ILE A 44 -10.52 3.25 -8.43
C ILE A 44 -8.99 3.31 -8.34
N LEU A 45 -8.40 2.76 -7.27
CA LEU A 45 -6.95 2.67 -7.12
C LEU A 45 -6.57 1.41 -6.34
N LYS A 46 -5.55 0.70 -6.82
CA LYS A 46 -4.90 -0.40 -6.11
C LYS A 46 -3.41 -0.32 -6.34
N GLN A 47 -2.63 -0.41 -5.27
CA GLN A 47 -1.18 -0.24 -5.33
C GLN A 47 -0.50 -1.12 -4.27
N PHE A 48 0.67 -1.65 -4.63
CA PHE A 48 1.60 -2.26 -3.69
C PHE A 48 2.70 -1.24 -3.35
N VAL A 49 3.07 -1.12 -2.08
CA VAL A 49 3.97 -0.05 -1.59
C VAL A 49 5.34 -0.05 -2.27
N ASN A 50 5.83 -1.21 -2.72
CA ASN A 50 7.12 -1.32 -3.40
C ASN A 50 7.07 -1.15 -4.93
N GLN A 51 5.88 -1.04 -5.52
CA GLN A 51 5.77 -0.67 -6.92
C GLN A 51 6.03 0.83 -7.04
N PRO A 52 6.70 1.31 -8.11
CA PRO A 52 6.94 2.73 -8.28
C PRO A 52 5.61 3.46 -8.12
N LEU A 53 5.60 4.41 -7.20
CA LEU A 53 4.40 5.13 -6.82
C LEU A 53 3.84 5.80 -8.07
N ASN A 54 2.83 5.18 -8.65
CA ASN A 54 2.08 5.80 -9.71
C ASN A 54 1.19 6.79 -8.98
N LEU A 55 1.69 8.03 -8.86
CA LEU A 55 1.03 9.19 -8.22
C LEU A 55 -0.24 9.56 -8.99
N ARG A 56 -1.15 8.59 -9.16
CA ARG A 56 -2.42 8.75 -9.83
C ARG A 56 -3.19 9.75 -8.99
N LYS A 57 -3.57 10.83 -9.67
CA LYS A 57 -4.61 11.73 -9.17
C LYS A 57 -5.84 10.87 -8.88
N LEU A 58 -6.40 11.03 -7.69
CA LEU A 58 -7.67 10.42 -7.34
C LEU A 58 -8.76 11.09 -8.19
N GLN A 59 -9.14 10.47 -9.31
CA GLN A 59 -10.13 11.02 -10.24
C GLN A 59 -11.51 10.96 -9.61
N LEU A 60 -11.95 12.07 -9.04
CA LEU A 60 -13.26 12.24 -8.43
C LEU A 60 -14.10 13.31 -9.14
N ASP A 61 -13.72 13.66 -10.38
CA ASP A 61 -14.40 14.61 -11.25
C ASP A 61 -15.91 14.36 -11.31
N LYS A 62 -16.28 13.10 -11.56
CA LYS A 62 -17.67 12.65 -11.69
C LYS A 62 -18.33 12.23 -10.38
N ALA A 63 -17.59 12.26 -9.27
CA ALA A 63 -18.10 11.83 -7.97
C ALA A 63 -19.07 12.86 -7.38
N LYS A 64 -20.21 12.39 -6.88
CA LYS A 64 -21.21 13.22 -6.18
C LYS A 64 -20.73 13.51 -4.76
N GLU A 65 -21.20 14.61 -4.18
CA GLU A 65 -20.89 14.93 -2.78
C GLU A 65 -21.38 13.84 -1.79
N SER A 66 -22.46 13.13 -2.14
CA SER A 66 -22.99 12.00 -1.38
C SER A 66 -22.14 10.73 -1.45
N ASP A 67 -21.19 10.66 -2.38
CA ASP A 67 -20.37 9.47 -2.57
C ASP A 67 -19.36 9.31 -1.43
N GLN A 68 -18.96 8.06 -1.22
CA GLN A 68 -18.02 7.67 -0.17
C GLN A 68 -16.73 7.15 -0.80
N LEU A 69 -15.60 7.62 -0.27
CA LEU A 69 -14.31 7.03 -0.53
C LEU A 69 -14.02 6.03 0.59
N ARG A 70 -13.78 4.77 0.22
CA ARG A 70 -13.46 3.70 1.16
C ARG A 70 -12.05 3.21 0.91
N ILE A 71 -11.20 3.34 1.91
CA ILE A 71 -9.78 3.01 1.85
C ILE A 71 -9.53 1.76 2.67
N TYR A 72 -8.93 0.76 2.05
CA TYR A 72 -8.43 -0.45 2.70
C TYR A 72 -6.92 -0.45 2.64
N TYR A 73 -6.29 -0.69 3.79
CA TYR A 73 -4.85 -0.91 3.86
C TYR A 73 -4.60 -2.31 4.40
N THR A 74 -3.74 -3.06 3.73
CA THR A 74 -3.35 -4.42 4.09
C THR A 74 -1.87 -4.43 4.38
N HIS A 75 -1.50 -4.69 5.64
CA HIS A 75 -0.12 -4.97 5.99
C HIS A 75 0.20 -6.43 5.67
N CYS A 76 1.41 -6.69 5.15
CA CYS A 76 1.88 -8.06 4.96
C CYS A 76 2.15 -8.77 6.30
N THR A 77 2.52 -8.02 7.32
CA THR A 77 2.92 -8.59 8.61
C THR A 77 1.73 -9.14 9.39
N ASN A 78 1.98 -10.10 10.28
CA ASN A 78 0.98 -10.79 11.10
C ASN A 78 0.22 -9.86 12.09
N LYS A 79 0.44 -8.54 12.05
CA LYS A 79 -0.18 -7.54 12.93
C LYS A 79 -1.52 -6.99 12.42
N GLY A 80 -2.16 -7.68 11.48
CA GLY A 80 -3.48 -7.28 10.97
C GLY A 80 -3.43 -5.97 10.18
N VAL A 81 -4.43 -5.11 10.35
CA VAL A 81 -4.55 -3.83 9.61
C VAL A 81 -3.89 -2.63 10.33
N GLY A 82 -3.07 -2.87 11.38
CA GLY A 82 -2.41 -1.82 12.17
C GLY A 82 -3.32 -1.17 13.24
N THR A 83 -2.72 -0.46 14.21
CA THR A 83 -3.44 0.25 15.28
C THR A 83 -3.38 1.77 15.13
N GLY A 84 -4.35 2.49 15.70
CA GLY A 84 -4.40 3.96 15.65
C GLY A 84 -4.53 4.48 14.21
N ARG A 85 -5.34 3.77 13.40
CA ARG A 85 -5.46 3.97 11.96
C ARG A 85 -6.04 5.33 11.65
N ARG A 86 -5.34 6.09 10.81
CA ARG A 86 -5.65 7.48 10.48
C ARG A 86 -5.56 7.72 9.00
N ILE A 87 -6.50 8.50 8.48
CA ILE A 87 -6.42 9.08 7.14
C ILE A 87 -6.16 10.57 7.30
N VAL A 88 -5.15 11.08 6.59
CA VAL A 88 -4.72 12.47 6.72
C VAL A 88 -4.66 13.13 5.34
N ILE A 89 -5.18 14.35 5.22
CA ILE A 89 -4.90 15.24 4.09
C ILE A 89 -3.77 16.17 4.47
N ASN A 90 -2.67 16.11 3.72
CA ASN A 90 -1.53 16.99 3.87
C ASN A 90 -1.42 18.00 2.71
N ASP A 91 -0.90 19.19 3.00
CA ASP A 91 -0.44 20.12 1.97
C ASP A 91 0.92 19.70 1.37
N GLN A 92 1.43 20.50 0.44
CA GLN A 92 2.73 20.25 -0.21
C GLN A 92 3.92 20.33 0.75
N GLN A 93 3.76 21.02 1.88
CA GLN A 93 4.79 21.13 2.91
C GLN A 93 4.72 19.97 3.91
N GLY A 94 3.74 19.06 3.79
CA GLY A 94 3.53 17.95 4.70
C GLY A 94 2.73 18.31 5.96
N HIS A 95 2.13 19.51 6.01
CA HIS A 95 1.28 19.88 7.15
C HIS A 95 -0.10 19.23 7.03
N ALA A 96 -0.55 18.63 8.12
CA ALA A 96 -1.89 18.04 8.21
C ALA A 96 -2.98 19.12 8.19
N LEU A 97 -3.84 19.07 7.18
CA LEU A 97 -5.01 19.94 7.02
C LEU A 97 -6.28 19.31 7.60
N LYS A 98 -6.36 17.98 7.57
CA LYS A 98 -7.48 17.21 8.11
C LYS A 98 -7.04 15.81 8.48
N THR A 99 -7.50 15.32 9.62
CA THR A 99 -7.31 13.94 10.08
C THR A 99 -8.66 13.31 10.36
N TRP A 100 -8.81 12.05 9.94
CA TRP A 100 -9.88 11.16 10.37
C TRP A 100 -9.25 9.98 11.10
N GLU A 101 -9.80 9.66 12.27
CA GLU A 101 -9.36 8.55 13.10
C GLU A 101 -10.36 7.41 12.98
N PHE A 102 -9.86 6.18 12.97
CA PHE A 102 -10.67 4.98 12.81
C PHE A 102 -10.35 4.00 13.94
N ALA A 103 -11.38 3.32 14.45
CA ALA A 103 -11.21 2.32 15.49
C ALA A 103 -10.33 1.16 15.00
N ASP A 104 -9.59 0.55 15.92
CA ASP A 104 -8.81 -0.65 15.65
C ASP A 104 -9.73 -1.83 15.36
N VAL A 105 -9.37 -2.64 14.37
CA VAL A 105 -10.15 -3.81 13.97
C VAL A 105 -9.24 -5.01 13.79
N ASN A 106 -9.73 -6.17 14.22
CA ASN A 106 -8.98 -7.43 14.18
C ASN A 106 -9.21 -8.24 12.89
N HIS A 107 -9.98 -7.69 11.94
CA HIS A 107 -10.40 -8.38 10.73
C HIS A 107 -10.10 -7.55 9.48
N ALA A 108 -9.97 -8.22 8.34
CA ALA A 108 -9.66 -7.60 7.04
C ALA A 108 -10.73 -6.58 6.57
N ASP A 109 -11.93 -6.58 7.15
CA ASP A 109 -13.03 -5.68 6.78
C ASP A 109 -12.91 -4.28 7.43
N GLY A 110 -11.69 -3.76 7.47
CA GLY A 110 -11.30 -2.50 8.12
C GLY A 110 -11.43 -1.26 7.24
N GLY A 111 -12.42 -1.20 6.35
CA GLY A 111 -12.59 -0.08 5.42
C GLY A 111 -12.72 1.27 6.15
N MET A 112 -11.80 2.19 5.87
CA MET A 112 -11.81 3.56 6.38
C MET A 112 -12.60 4.43 5.42
N VAL A 113 -13.74 4.95 5.87
CA VAL A 113 -14.69 5.69 5.02
C VAL A 113 -14.56 7.18 5.26
N ILE A 114 -14.35 7.94 4.18
CA ILE A 114 -14.44 9.40 4.15
C ILE A 114 -15.41 9.84 3.05
N THR A 115 -16.13 10.94 3.25
CA THR A 115 -17.08 11.44 2.24
C THR A 115 -16.38 12.27 1.17
N VAL A 116 -16.82 12.15 -0.08
CA VAL A 116 -16.35 13.01 -1.19
C VAL A 116 -16.65 14.49 -0.91
N LYS A 117 -17.77 14.80 -0.27
CA LYS A 117 -18.09 16.17 0.18
C LYS A 117 -16.95 16.80 0.99
N ALA A 118 -16.44 16.09 2.00
CA ALA A 118 -15.35 16.59 2.83
C ALA A 118 -14.06 16.85 2.04
N LEU A 119 -13.76 16.00 1.04
CA LEU A 119 -12.61 16.21 0.15
C LEU A 119 -12.82 17.46 -0.73
N ARG A 120 -14.02 17.65 -1.28
CA ARG A 120 -14.38 18.85 -2.08
C ARG A 120 -14.32 20.13 -1.27
N GLU A 121 -14.75 20.10 -0.01
CA GLU A 121 -14.65 21.26 0.89
C GLU A 121 -13.19 21.63 1.18
N LEU A 122 -12.31 20.64 1.37
CA LEU A 122 -10.88 20.88 1.57
C LEU A 122 -10.24 21.46 0.31
N GLU A 123 -10.51 20.89 -0.86
CA GLU A 123 -9.96 21.42 -2.11
C GLU A 123 -10.44 22.87 -2.36
N LYS A 124 -11.73 23.16 -2.18
CA LYS A 124 -12.26 24.54 -2.28
C LYS A 124 -11.58 25.50 -1.29
N ARG A 125 -11.37 25.06 -0.05
CA ARG A 125 -10.71 25.87 1.00
C ARG A 125 -9.23 26.12 0.69
N TYR A 126 -8.58 25.19 0.02
CA TYR A 126 -7.15 25.22 -0.30
C TYR A 126 -6.89 25.21 -1.81
N ALA A 127 -7.73 25.89 -2.60
CA ALA A 127 -7.84 25.77 -4.07
C ALA A 127 -6.55 25.97 -4.89
N ASN A 128 -5.50 26.51 -4.28
CA ASN A 128 -4.18 26.73 -4.92
C ASN A 128 -3.09 25.80 -4.37
N ARG A 129 -3.44 24.82 -3.54
CA ARG A 129 -2.51 23.90 -2.92
C ARG A 129 -2.78 22.49 -3.43
N GLN A 130 -1.72 21.79 -3.78
CA GLN A 130 -1.83 20.37 -4.04
C GLN A 130 -2.05 19.63 -2.71
N LEU A 131 -3.11 18.86 -2.66
CA LEU A 131 -3.48 18.07 -1.50
C LEU A 131 -3.06 16.61 -1.71
N SER A 132 -2.60 15.97 -0.65
CA SER A 132 -2.16 14.58 -0.66
C SER A 132 -2.88 13.78 0.42
N LEU A 133 -3.31 12.57 0.06
CA LEU A 133 -3.99 11.63 0.94
C LEU A 133 -2.95 10.65 1.50
N HIS A 134 -2.86 10.57 2.82
CA HIS A 134 -1.92 9.71 3.54
C HIS A 134 -2.66 8.77 4.48
N TYR A 135 -2.06 7.59 4.68
CA TYR A 135 -2.45 6.63 5.70
C TYR A 135 -1.41 6.57 6.80
N LEU A 136 -1.83 6.71 8.05
CA LEU A 136 -0.96 6.65 9.22
C LEU A 136 -1.45 5.56 10.17
N THR A 137 -0.51 4.92 10.85
CA THR A 137 -0.77 4.07 12.02
C THR A 137 0.19 4.42 13.13
N ASP A 138 -0.03 3.89 14.33
CA ASP A 138 0.88 4.08 15.45
C ASP A 138 2.22 3.36 15.23
N GLU A 139 2.22 2.27 14.46
CA GLU A 139 3.45 1.58 14.05
C GLU A 139 4.20 2.29 12.93
N HIS A 140 3.51 3.15 12.17
CA HIS A 140 4.11 3.94 11.10
C HIS A 140 3.65 5.42 11.14
N PRO A 141 4.15 6.23 12.10
CA PRO A 141 3.70 7.61 12.29
C PRO A 141 4.05 8.57 11.16
N GLN A 142 5.06 8.23 10.35
CA GLN A 142 5.44 9.01 9.16
C GLN A 142 4.40 8.90 8.04
N GLY A 143 3.63 7.81 8.05
CA GLY A 143 2.56 7.55 7.10
C GLY A 143 2.99 7.15 5.70
N GLU A 144 2.06 6.57 4.96
CA GLU A 144 2.20 6.18 3.56
C GLU A 144 1.38 7.12 2.67
N LEU A 145 1.99 7.64 1.61
CA LEU A 145 1.31 8.47 0.61
C LEU A 145 0.46 7.58 -0.30
N LEU A 146 -0.86 7.72 -0.20
CA LEU A 146 -1.79 6.92 -1.00
C LEU A 146 -2.08 7.56 -2.36
N ALA A 147 -2.39 8.85 -2.40
CA ALA A 147 -2.80 9.51 -3.64
C ALA A 147 -2.64 11.03 -3.56
N ARG A 148 -2.64 11.67 -4.73
CA ARG A 148 -2.87 13.11 -4.84
C ARG A 148 -4.36 13.35 -5.04
N VAL A 149 -4.93 14.29 -4.30
CA VAL A 149 -6.32 14.69 -4.46
C VAL A 149 -6.39 15.73 -5.58
N ALA A 150 -7.20 15.46 -6.60
CA ALA A 150 -7.54 16.40 -7.65
C ALA A 150 -8.99 16.14 -8.08
N LEU A 151 -9.89 17.08 -7.79
CA LEU A 151 -11.31 16.98 -8.12
C LEU A 151 -11.57 17.99 -9.25
N GLU A 152 -10.96 17.77 -10.41
CA GLU A 152 -11.20 18.60 -11.61
C GLU A 152 -12.62 18.42 -12.14
#